data_AF-A0A952VF48-F1
#
_entry.id   AF-A0A952VF48-F1
#
_cell.length_a   1.000
_cell.length_b   1.000
_cell.length_c   1.000
_cell.angle_alpha   90.00
_cell.angle_beta   90.00
_cell.angle_gamma   90.00
#
_symmetry.space_group_name_H-M   'P 1'
#
loop_
_entity.id
_entity.type
_entity.pdbx_description
1 polymer ?
#
loop_
_entity_poly.entity_id
_entity_poly.type
_entity_poly.pdbx_seq_one_letter_code
_entity_poly.pdbx_strand_id
1 'polypeptide(L)'
;MSSNKHAITAAELEKAYEENEVRLKSIVWFGAGLFFLIVITFGLMWYFLKMMKEFAKETADPVSPMAMNEIDRLPPEPRLQAAPGFGVDGPKGRINLELAMPQAEYREMKKIWDEQLENGVVDQKTGQVVVLPIEKGIEKVMAGGLKAKSGEEAEKFAMNSTKFVSDASAGRIASETRR
;
A
#
# COMPACT_ATOMS: atom_id res chain seq x y z
N MET A 1 -49.28 -13.94 -41.60
CA MET A 1 -48.76 -15.07 -42.40
C MET A 1 -49.54 -15.10 -43.70
N SER A 2 -48.88 -14.87 -44.84
CA SER A 2 -49.40 -15.23 -46.16
C SER A 2 -48.36 -16.16 -46.76
N SER A 3 -48.69 -17.44 -46.85
CA SER A 3 -47.84 -18.43 -47.50
C SER A 3 -48.25 -18.47 -48.97
N ASN A 4 -47.54 -17.70 -49.80
CA ASN A 4 -47.61 -17.90 -51.24
C ASN A 4 -46.84 -19.19 -51.53
N LYS A 5 -47.57 -20.25 -51.87
CA LYS A 5 -46.98 -21.50 -52.35
C LYS A 5 -46.31 -21.20 -53.69
N HIS A 6 -44.97 -21.10 -53.71
CA HIS A 6 -44.20 -21.04 -54.95
C HIS A 6 -44.36 -22.38 -55.68
N ALA A 7 -44.99 -22.35 -56.85
CA ALA A 7 -45.00 -23.49 -57.76
C ALA A 7 -43.73 -23.43 -58.59
N ILE A 8 -42.87 -24.45 -58.45
CA ILE A 8 -41.59 -24.53 -59.15
C ILE A 8 -41.86 -24.63 -60.65
N THR A 9 -41.31 -23.72 -61.43
CA THR A 9 -41.43 -23.70 -62.90
C THR A 9 -40.24 -24.39 -63.56
N ALA A 10 -40.40 -24.93 -64.77
CA ALA A 10 -39.34 -25.67 -65.47
C ALA A 10 -38.04 -24.85 -65.68
N ALA A 11 -38.17 -23.51 -65.78
CA ALA A 11 -37.04 -22.60 -65.90
C ALA A 11 -36.23 -22.43 -64.59
N GLU A 12 -36.83 -22.69 -63.42
CA GLU A 12 -36.14 -22.64 -62.12
C GLU A 12 -35.30 -23.91 -61.89
N LEU A 13 -35.74 -25.05 -62.43
CA LEU A 13 -35.01 -26.33 -62.39
C LEU A 13 -33.74 -26.35 -63.26
N GLU A 14 -33.68 -25.49 -64.28
CA GLU A 14 -32.51 -25.34 -65.17
C GLU A 14 -31.41 -24.47 -64.54
N LYS A 15 -31.70 -23.76 -63.42
CA LYS A 15 -30.74 -22.90 -62.75
C LYS A 15 -29.80 -23.75 -61.88
N ALA A 16 -28.50 -23.70 -62.17
CA ALA A 16 -27.47 -24.48 -61.46
C ALA A 16 -27.17 -24.00 -60.02
N TYR A 17 -27.94 -23.06 -59.47
CA TYR A 17 -27.81 -22.55 -58.11
C TYR A 17 -29.17 -22.12 -57.54
N GLU A 18 -29.32 -22.25 -56.23
CA GLU A 18 -30.49 -21.79 -55.47
C GLU A 18 -30.40 -20.28 -55.22
N GLU A 19 -31.49 -19.54 -55.48
CA GLU A 19 -31.54 -18.10 -55.16
C GLU A 19 -31.69 -17.90 -53.65
N ASN A 20 -30.67 -17.29 -53.04
CA ASN A 20 -30.70 -16.95 -51.62
C ASN A 20 -31.56 -15.69 -51.40
N GLU A 21 -32.86 -15.86 -51.21
CA GLU A 21 -33.76 -14.76 -50.85
C GLU A 21 -33.54 -14.30 -49.41
N VAL A 22 -32.58 -13.41 -49.20
CA VAL A 22 -32.37 -12.78 -47.91
C VAL A 22 -33.49 -11.77 -47.64
N ARG A 23 -34.30 -12.03 -46.61
CA ARG A 23 -35.35 -11.13 -46.16
C ARG A 23 -34.76 -9.88 -45.48
N LEU A 24 -34.41 -8.88 -46.28
CA LEU A 24 -33.78 -7.64 -45.81
C LEU A 24 -34.58 -6.97 -44.67
N LYS A 25 -35.91 -6.99 -44.78
CA LYS A 25 -36.82 -6.42 -43.78
C LYS A 25 -36.63 -7.02 -42.39
N SER A 26 -36.43 -8.33 -42.26
CA SER A 26 -36.23 -8.96 -40.93
C SER A 26 -34.87 -8.61 -40.34
N ILE A 27 -33.82 -8.48 -41.16
CA ILE A 27 -32.50 -8.04 -40.70
C ILE A 27 -32.58 -6.61 -40.15
N VAL A 28 -33.26 -5.70 -40.86
CA VAL A 28 -33.39 -4.30 -40.41
C VAL A 28 -34.19 -4.22 -39.10
N TRP A 29 -35.31 -4.94 -38.99
CA TRP A 29 -36.10 -4.97 -37.76
C TRP A 29 -35.34 -5.59 -36.58
N PHE A 30 -34.55 -6.63 -36.83
CA PHE A 30 -33.69 -7.22 -35.82
C PHE A 30 -32.62 -6.23 -35.33
N GLY A 31 -31.95 -5.53 -36.26
CA GLY A 31 -30.97 -4.50 -35.91
C GLY A 31 -31.58 -3.34 -35.11
N ALA A 32 -32.76 -2.87 -35.50
CA ALA A 32 -33.48 -1.83 -34.76
C ALA A 32 -33.88 -2.29 -33.35
N GLY A 33 -34.35 -3.53 -33.21
CA GLY A 33 -34.68 -4.12 -31.91
C GLY A 33 -33.45 -4.26 -31.01
N LEU A 34 -32.33 -4.75 -31.56
CA LEU A 34 -31.07 -4.87 -30.83
C LEU A 34 -30.55 -3.50 -30.38
N PHE A 35 -30.59 -2.49 -31.26
CA PHE A 35 -30.20 -1.13 -30.91
C PHE A 35 -31.05 -0.57 -29.76
N PHE A 36 -32.37 -0.75 -29.83
CA PHE A 36 -33.27 -0.28 -28.77
C PHE A 36 -33.01 -0.97 -27.43
N LEU A 37 -32.75 -2.29 -27.45
CA LEU A 37 -32.36 -3.05 -26.26
C LEU A 37 -31.07 -2.48 -25.64
N ILE A 38 -30.05 -2.23 -26.46
CA ILE A 38 -28.77 -1.66 -26.01
C ILE A 38 -29.02 -0.31 -25.31
N VAL A 39 -29.76 0.60 -25.95
CA VAL A 39 -30.07 1.93 -25.38
C VAL A 39 -30.79 1.81 -24.04
N ILE A 40 -31.77 0.90 -23.93
CA ILE A 40 -32.48 0.64 -22.67
C ILE A 40 -31.51 0.11 -21.61
N THR A 41 -30.69 -0.88 -21.93
CA THR A 41 -29.74 -1.47 -20.97
C THR A 41 -28.76 -0.43 -20.46
N PHE A 42 -28.20 0.41 -21.34
CA PHE A 42 -27.32 1.51 -20.93
C PHE A 42 -28.04 2.54 -20.05
N GLY A 43 -29.29 2.89 -20.39
CA GLY A 43 -30.12 3.79 -19.59
C GLY A 43 -30.39 3.25 -18.18
N LEU A 44 -30.72 1.96 -18.06
CA LEU A 44 -30.92 1.28 -16.78
C LEU A 44 -29.62 1.20 -15.97
N MET A 45 -28.49 0.88 -16.60
CA MET A 45 -27.18 0.87 -15.94
C MET A 45 -26.79 2.25 -15.42
N TRP A 46 -27.00 3.29 -16.23
CA TRP A 46 -26.71 4.67 -15.85
C TRP A 46 -27.58 5.11 -14.67
N TYR A 47 -28.88 4.79 -14.71
CA TYR A 47 -29.80 5.07 -13.60
C TYR A 47 -29.39 4.32 -12.32
N PHE A 48 -29.05 3.04 -12.43
CA PHE A 48 -28.60 2.22 -11.30
C PHE A 48 -27.33 2.79 -10.66
N LEU A 49 -26.33 3.16 -11.46
CA LEU A 49 -25.10 3.79 -10.96
C LEU A 49 -25.38 5.12 -10.26
N LYS A 50 -26.30 5.93 -10.79
CA LYS A 50 -26.72 7.18 -10.15
C LYS A 50 -27.35 6.90 -8.77
N MET A 51 -28.24 5.93 -8.69
CA MET A 51 -28.88 5.53 -7.43
C MET A 51 -27.84 5.01 -6.42
N MET A 52 -26.90 4.16 -6.84
CA MET A 52 -25.82 3.67 -5.96
C MET A 52 -24.93 4.81 -5.46
N LYS A 53 -24.63 5.80 -6.31
CA LYS A 53 -23.84 6.97 -5.92
C LYS A 53 -24.56 7.83 -4.87
N GLU A 54 -25.88 7.96 -4.98
CA GLU A 54 -26.70 8.67 -4.02
C GLU A 54 -26.74 7.92 -2.68
N PHE A 55 -27.01 6.62 -2.71
CA PHE A 55 -26.91 5.74 -1.54
C PHE A 55 -25.54 5.83 -0.86
N ALA A 56 -24.45 5.71 -1.62
CA ALA A 56 -23.10 5.76 -1.08
C ALA A 56 -22.76 7.11 -0.44
N LYS A 57 -23.37 8.21 -0.88
CA LYS A 57 -23.23 9.53 -0.25
C LYS A 57 -24.04 9.63 1.03
N GLU A 58 -25.24 9.07 1.06
CA GLU A 58 -26.12 9.07 2.24
C GLU A 58 -25.60 8.13 3.34
N THR A 59 -25.00 7.01 2.96
CA THR A 59 -24.37 6.03 3.86
C THR A 59 -22.87 6.25 4.03
N ALA A 60 -22.32 7.37 3.52
CA ALA A 60 -20.95 7.73 3.83
C ALA A 60 -20.90 8.12 5.31
N ASP A 61 -20.58 7.15 6.16
CA ASP A 61 -20.36 7.40 7.58
C ASP A 61 -19.35 8.56 7.74
N PRO A 62 -19.57 9.49 8.68
CA PRO A 62 -18.56 10.47 9.03
C PRO A 62 -17.28 9.71 9.38
N VAL A 63 -16.17 10.03 8.69
CA VAL A 63 -14.88 9.35 8.82
C VAL A 63 -14.59 9.14 10.29
N SER A 64 -14.70 7.89 10.75
CA SER A 64 -14.53 7.63 12.17
C SER A 64 -13.09 8.02 12.53
N PRO A 65 -12.84 8.64 13.70
CA PRO A 65 -11.48 8.96 14.11
C PRO A 65 -10.60 7.70 14.30
N MET A 66 -11.19 6.50 14.25
CA MET A 66 -10.50 5.21 14.22
C MET A 66 -10.45 4.57 12.82
N ALA A 67 -10.91 5.26 11.77
CA ALA A 67 -10.79 4.79 10.40
C ALA A 67 -9.31 4.87 10.03
N MET A 68 -8.67 3.71 10.04
CA MET A 68 -7.28 3.55 9.62
C MET A 68 -7.12 4.08 8.21
N ASN A 69 -6.10 4.91 7.98
CA ASN A 69 -5.77 5.33 6.63
C ASN A 69 -5.44 4.10 5.78
N GLU A 70 -5.60 4.18 4.46
CA GLU A 70 -5.27 3.05 3.57
C GLU A 70 -3.82 2.55 3.77
N ILE A 71 -2.94 3.44 4.23
CA ILE A 71 -1.55 3.16 4.61
C ILE A 71 -1.46 2.29 5.87
N ASP A 72 -2.24 2.64 6.91
CA ASP A 72 -2.26 1.93 8.20
C ASP A 72 -2.93 0.55 8.08
N ARG A 73 -3.75 0.37 7.04
CA ARG A 73 -4.48 -0.88 6.77
C ARG A 73 -3.61 -1.98 6.18
N LEU A 74 -2.42 -1.63 5.71
CA LEU A 74 -1.51 -2.58 5.09
C LEU A 74 -0.58 -3.20 6.13
N PRO A 75 -0.25 -4.50 6.01
CA PRO A 75 0.68 -5.15 6.94
C PRO A 75 2.04 -4.43 6.92
N PRO A 76 2.71 -4.36 8.09
CA PRO A 76 4.01 -3.73 8.24
C PRO A 76 5.02 -4.40 7.30
N GLU A 77 5.97 -3.61 6.81
CA GLU A 77 7.06 -4.12 5.96
C GLU A 77 7.88 -5.18 6.72
N PRO A 78 8.40 -6.22 6.04
CA PRO A 78 8.55 -6.39 4.58
C PRO A 78 7.48 -7.29 3.92
N ARG A 79 6.92 -6.86 2.78
CA ARG A 79 5.87 -7.62 2.05
C ARG A 79 6.46 -8.56 1.00
N LEU A 80 5.80 -9.70 0.79
CA LEU A 80 6.22 -10.81 -0.08
C LEU A 80 6.01 -10.60 -1.59
N GLN A 81 5.72 -9.38 -2.05
CA GLN A 81 5.65 -9.06 -3.48
C GLN A 81 6.50 -7.82 -3.74
N ALA A 82 7.59 -8.01 -4.50
CA ALA A 82 8.49 -6.94 -4.95
C ALA A 82 7.75 -6.04 -5.95
N ALA A 83 6.92 -5.13 -5.43
CA ALA A 83 6.50 -3.96 -6.18
C ALA A 83 7.75 -3.14 -6.59
N PRO A 84 7.67 -2.33 -7.68
CA PRO A 84 8.69 -1.33 -7.97
C PRO A 84 9.02 -0.52 -6.71
N GLY A 85 10.29 -0.15 -6.51
CA GLY A 85 10.72 0.49 -5.27
C GLY A 85 9.89 1.72 -4.93
N PHE A 86 9.33 1.84 -3.74
CA PHE A 86 8.68 3.04 -3.26
C PHE A 86 9.71 4.11 -2.89
N GLY A 87 9.24 5.32 -2.61
CA GLY A 87 10.14 6.37 -2.14
C GLY A 87 10.58 6.20 -0.68
N VAL A 88 11.83 6.55 -0.38
CA VAL A 88 12.41 6.59 0.99
C VAL A 88 12.42 8.03 1.49
N ASP A 89 11.98 8.27 2.72
CA ASP A 89 12.08 9.58 3.35
C ASP A 89 13.50 9.80 3.89
N GLY A 90 14.20 10.77 3.32
CA GLY A 90 15.54 11.17 3.74
C GLY A 90 15.56 12.50 4.50
N PRO A 91 16.72 12.91 5.03
CA PRO A 91 16.89 14.17 5.75
C PRO A 91 16.52 15.42 4.93
N LYS A 92 16.57 15.31 3.59
CA LYS A 92 16.30 16.38 2.62
C LYS A 92 14.91 16.28 1.97
N GLY A 93 14.08 15.34 2.43
CA GLY A 93 12.77 15.04 1.85
C GLY A 93 12.69 13.65 1.22
N ARG A 94 11.57 13.37 0.56
CA ARG A 94 11.26 12.06 -0.01
C ARG A 94 12.02 11.82 -1.32
N ILE A 95 12.75 10.71 -1.38
CA ILE A 95 13.48 10.23 -2.55
C ILE A 95 12.56 9.24 -3.28
N ASN A 96 12.04 9.59 -4.45
CA ASN A 96 11.16 8.70 -5.23
C ASN A 96 11.97 7.62 -5.96
N LEU A 97 11.66 6.34 -5.73
CA LEU A 97 12.38 5.20 -6.33
C LEU A 97 11.47 4.30 -7.18
N GLU A 98 10.30 4.79 -7.61
CA GLU A 98 9.25 4.04 -8.31
C GLU A 98 9.72 3.36 -9.60
N LEU A 99 10.74 3.92 -10.25
CA LEU A 99 11.34 3.40 -11.48
C LEU A 99 12.68 2.69 -11.24
N ALA A 100 13.12 2.60 -9.98
CA ALA A 100 14.40 2.03 -9.61
C ALA A 100 14.28 0.52 -9.35
N MET A 101 15.44 -0.13 -9.23
CA MET A 101 15.52 -1.56 -8.90
C MET A 101 14.79 -1.85 -7.57
N PRO A 102 14.24 -3.06 -7.37
CA PRO A 102 13.54 -3.41 -6.13
C PRO A 102 14.38 -3.24 -4.85
N GLN A 103 15.70 -3.35 -4.95
CA GLN A 103 16.61 -3.13 -3.82
C GLN A 103 17.09 -1.68 -3.64
N ALA A 104 16.58 -0.75 -4.45
CA ALA A 104 17.03 0.65 -4.41
C ALA A 104 16.74 1.30 -3.05
N GLU A 105 15.59 1.00 -2.45
CA GLU A 105 15.22 1.52 -1.12
C GLU A 105 16.26 1.16 -0.06
N TYR A 106 16.59 -0.13 0.05
CA TYR A 106 17.59 -0.61 1.01
C TYR A 106 18.95 0.06 0.78
N ARG A 107 19.35 0.23 -0.48
CA ARG A 107 20.64 0.84 -0.82
C ARG A 107 20.67 2.33 -0.46
N GLU A 108 19.60 3.07 -0.71
CA GLU A 108 19.51 4.49 -0.32
C GLU A 108 19.43 4.65 1.20
N MET A 109 18.63 3.82 1.88
CA MET A 109 18.54 3.82 3.34
C MET A 109 19.89 3.51 3.98
N LYS A 110 20.61 2.51 3.43
CA LYS A 110 21.95 2.19 3.89
C LYS A 110 22.93 3.35 3.71
N LYS A 111 22.90 4.05 2.58
CA LYS A 111 23.74 5.24 2.37
C LYS A 111 23.45 6.33 3.41
N ILE A 112 22.16 6.58 3.69
CA ILE A 112 21.76 7.55 4.72
C ILE A 112 22.34 7.13 6.07
N TRP A 113 22.23 5.85 6.44
CA TRP A 113 22.80 5.37 7.70
C TRP A 113 24.32 5.45 7.74
N ASP A 114 25.01 5.08 6.66
CA ASP A 114 26.46 5.16 6.56
C ASP A 114 26.91 6.63 6.72
N GLU A 115 26.23 7.59 6.07
CA GLU A 115 26.51 9.03 6.22
C GLU A 115 26.28 9.53 7.66
N GLN A 116 25.21 9.06 8.32
CA GLN A 116 24.92 9.38 9.71
C GLN A 116 25.95 8.77 10.68
N LEU A 117 26.46 7.59 10.37
CA LEU A 117 27.44 6.88 11.19
C LEU A 117 28.81 7.56 11.11
N GLU A 118 29.20 8.04 9.93
CA GLU A 118 30.46 8.78 9.72
C GLU A 118 30.41 10.21 10.28
N ASN A 119 29.34 10.96 9.98
CA ASN A 119 29.30 12.40 10.28
C ASN A 119 28.62 12.72 11.61
N GLY A 120 27.71 11.86 12.05
CA GLY A 120 26.78 12.13 13.14
C GLY A 120 25.57 12.96 12.69
N VAL A 121 24.59 13.06 13.57
CA VAL A 121 23.36 13.84 13.35
C VAL A 121 23.12 14.74 14.56
N VAL A 122 22.89 16.02 14.29
CA VAL A 122 22.45 16.99 15.28
C VAL A 122 21.03 17.42 14.91
N ASP A 123 20.13 17.41 15.88
CA ASP A 123 18.78 17.94 15.69
C ASP A 123 18.86 19.46 15.52
N GLN A 124 18.39 19.94 14.37
CA GLN A 124 18.45 21.36 14.02
C GLN A 124 17.61 22.25 14.94
N LYS A 125 16.55 21.71 15.57
CA LYS A 125 15.66 22.48 16.44
C LYS A 125 16.21 22.63 17.85
N THR A 126 16.77 21.55 18.39
CA THR A 126 17.21 21.49 19.80
C THR A 126 18.72 21.65 19.96
N GLY A 127 19.49 21.52 18.88
CA GLY A 127 20.96 21.52 18.90
C GLY A 127 21.55 20.27 19.58
N GLN A 128 20.73 19.27 19.90
CA GLN A 128 21.17 18.05 20.58
C GLN A 128 21.75 17.07 19.57
N VAL A 129 22.83 16.39 19.95
CA VAL A 129 23.42 15.32 19.14
C VAL A 129 22.53 14.09 19.25
N VAL A 130 21.90 13.71 18.15
CA VAL A 130 21.03 12.52 18.05
C VAL A 130 21.88 11.28 17.76
N VAL A 131 22.86 11.40 16.86
CA VAL A 131 23.78 10.34 16.50
C VAL A 131 25.21 10.87 16.60
N LEU A 132 26.06 10.16 17.34
CA LEU A 132 27.47 10.51 17.52
C LEU A 132 28.34 9.38 16.94
N PRO A 133 29.28 9.68 16.01
CA PRO A 133 30.24 8.69 15.52
C PRO A 133 31.03 8.06 16.66
N ILE A 134 31.38 6.79 16.49
CA ILE A 134 31.98 5.98 17.55
C ILE A 134 33.29 6.60 18.03
N GLU A 135 34.13 7.07 17.12
CA GLU A 135 35.43 7.67 17.41
C GLU A 135 35.25 8.94 18.26
N LYS A 136 34.33 9.83 17.85
CA LYS A 136 33.99 11.04 18.62
C LYS A 136 33.37 10.70 19.97
N GLY A 137 32.60 9.61 20.04
CA GLY A 137 32.05 9.07 21.28
C GLY A 137 33.14 8.64 22.24
N ILE A 138 34.12 7.87 21.77
CA ILE A 138 35.27 7.42 22.55
C ILE A 138 36.06 8.62 23.06
N GLU A 139 36.39 9.59 22.20
CA GLU A 139 37.10 10.80 22.59
C GLU A 139 36.37 11.57 23.69
N LYS A 140 35.05 11.76 23.53
CA LYS A 140 34.23 12.47 24.52
C LYS A 140 34.18 11.74 25.86
N VAL A 141 34.09 10.41 25.82
CA VAL A 141 34.10 9.57 27.03
C VAL A 141 35.47 9.62 27.72
N MET A 142 36.57 9.57 26.95
CA MET A 142 37.92 9.67 27.49
C MET A 142 38.20 11.06 28.08
N ALA A 143 37.76 12.13 27.41
CA ALA A 143 37.85 13.49 27.90
C ALA A 143 37.08 13.71 29.21
N GLY A 144 35.97 13.00 29.39
CA GLY A 144 35.20 12.99 30.64
C GLY A 144 35.90 12.33 31.83
N GLY A 145 37.05 11.67 31.60
CA GLY A 145 37.78 10.94 32.62
C GLY A 145 36.97 9.76 33.14
N LEU A 146 37.09 8.61 32.49
CA LEU A 146 36.49 7.36 32.97
C LEU A 146 37.05 7.01 34.35
N LYS A 147 36.34 7.41 35.40
CA LYS A 147 36.60 6.89 36.75
C LYS A 147 36.20 5.43 36.74
N ALA A 148 37.17 4.54 36.93
CA ALA A 148 36.87 3.16 37.26
C ALA A 148 35.94 3.17 38.47
N LYS A 149 34.73 2.61 38.33
CA LYS A 149 33.83 2.46 39.46
C LYS A 149 34.49 1.45 40.41
N SER A 150 35.10 1.94 41.48
CA SER A 150 35.71 1.14 42.53
C SER A 150 35.09 1.49 43.87
N GLY A 151 34.89 0.50 44.74
CA GLY A 151 34.28 0.69 46.06
C GLY A 151 32.76 0.50 46.07
N GLU A 152 32.10 1.08 47.07
CA GLU A 152 30.68 0.82 47.40
C GLU A 152 29.70 1.17 46.26
N GLU A 153 30.04 2.16 45.42
CA GLU A 153 29.23 2.53 44.25
C GLU A 153 29.27 1.46 43.13
N ALA A 154 30.39 0.75 43.01
CA ALA A 154 30.54 -0.33 42.03
C ALA A 154 29.69 -1.54 42.42
N GLU A 155 29.67 -1.88 43.71
CA GLU A 155 28.83 -2.95 44.25
C GLU A 155 27.34 -2.62 44.11
N LYS A 156 26.92 -1.38 44.40
CA LYS A 156 25.54 -0.93 44.17
C LYS A 156 25.14 -1.01 42.70
N PHE A 157 26.04 -0.64 41.79
CA PHE A 157 25.78 -0.74 40.35
C PHE A 157 25.69 -2.20 39.88
N ALA A 158 26.60 -3.06 40.34
CA ALA A 158 26.55 -4.49 40.06
C ALA A 158 25.25 -5.12 40.58
N MET A 159 24.87 -4.83 41.83
CA MET A 159 23.60 -5.29 42.41
C MET A 159 22.37 -4.76 41.68
N ASN A 160 22.41 -3.56 41.12
CA ASN A 160 21.30 -3.04 40.33
C ASN A 160 21.25 -3.65 38.92
N SER A 161 22.40 -4.01 38.33
CA SER A 161 22.46 -4.66 37.03
C SER A 161 21.90 -6.09 37.02
N THR A 162 21.91 -6.76 38.17
CA THR A 162 21.34 -8.11 38.35
C THR A 162 19.86 -8.09 38.72
N LYS A 163 19.29 -6.90 38.94
CA LYS A 163 17.86 -6.74 39.21
C LYS A 163 17.06 -6.66 37.93
N PHE A 164 15.91 -7.32 37.91
CA PHE A 164 14.91 -7.19 36.86
C PHE A 164 13.60 -6.66 37.42
N VAL A 165 12.80 -6.07 36.54
CA VAL A 165 11.46 -5.58 36.88
C VAL A 165 10.53 -6.78 36.92
N SER A 166 9.89 -7.02 38.06
CA SER A 166 8.90 -8.08 38.21
C SER A 166 7.48 -7.52 38.26
N ASP A 167 6.52 -8.30 37.77
CA ASP A 167 5.10 -7.93 37.74
C ASP A 167 4.47 -7.85 39.12
N ALA A 168 5.13 -8.39 40.16
CA ALA A 168 4.66 -8.33 41.55
C ALA A 168 4.56 -6.90 42.10
N SER A 169 5.21 -5.93 41.46
CA SER A 169 5.21 -4.52 41.87
C SER A 169 4.81 -3.57 40.74
N ALA A 170 3.67 -3.85 40.09
CA ALA A 170 3.00 -2.94 39.13
C ALA A 170 3.94 -2.32 38.05
N GLY A 171 5.06 -2.98 37.73
CA GLY A 171 6.07 -2.54 36.78
C GLY A 171 6.92 -1.32 37.18
N ARG A 172 6.88 -0.83 38.44
CA ARG A 172 7.49 0.49 38.78
C ARG A 172 8.86 0.41 39.45
N ILE A 173 9.27 -0.75 39.95
CA ILE A 173 10.54 -0.92 40.68
C ILE A 173 11.20 -2.26 40.34
N ALA A 174 12.50 -2.20 40.02
CA ALA A 174 13.33 -3.39 39.85
C ALA A 174 13.69 -3.94 41.24
N SER A 175 12.95 -4.95 41.69
CA SER A 175 13.06 -5.50 43.05
C SER A 175 13.69 -6.90 43.09
N GLU A 176 13.55 -7.69 42.03
CA GLU A 176 13.98 -9.09 42.03
C GLU A 176 15.37 -9.28 41.43
N THR A 177 16.18 -10.13 42.06
CA THR A 177 17.52 -10.49 41.60
C THR A 177 17.51 -11.88 40.99
N ARG A 178 18.18 -12.05 39.85
CA ARG A 178 18.31 -13.38 39.23
C ARG A 178 19.25 -14.23 40.09
N ARG A 179 18.72 -15.30 40.69
CA ARG A 179 19.49 -16.31 41.41
C ARG A 179 20.43 -17.07 40.49
#